data_AF-A0A421DJS7-F1
#
_entry.id   AF-A0A421DJS7-F1
#
_cell.length_a   1.000
_cell.length_b   1.000
_cell.length_c   1.000
_cell.angle_alpha   90.00
_cell.angle_beta   90.00
_cell.angle_gamma   90.00
#
_symmetry.space_group_name_H-M   'P 1'
#
loop_
_entity.id
_entity.type
_entity.pdbx_description
1 polymer ?
#
loop_
_entity_poly.entity_id
_entity_poly.type
_entity_poly.pdbx_seq_one_letter_code
_entity_poly.pdbx_strand_id
1 'polypeptide(L)'
;MRAGAAAKLVTLKTVQRCLPAGVLIGVAVVVFTLQHNLPGAYALLILLGALGGFFIVPLNALLQDRGKESVGAGNAIAVQNLGENAAMLLMLGLYSLVVKLGVSVITIGIGFGVLFALAIALLWAWLIYAKRRANRHNAA
;
A
#
# COMPACT_ATOMS: atom_id res chain seq x y z
N MET A 1 12.93 27.21 6.73
CA MET A 1 12.34 25.95 7.21
C MET A 1 10.81 25.80 7.03
N ARG A 2 10.07 26.79 6.47
CA ARG A 2 8.58 26.73 6.36
C ARG A 2 8.01 26.04 5.10
N ALA A 3 8.81 25.79 4.06
CA ALA A 3 8.33 25.17 2.81
C ALA A 3 8.10 23.64 2.91
N GLY A 4 8.89 22.93 3.72
CA GLY A 4 8.80 21.46 3.83
C GLY A 4 7.51 20.95 4.49
N ALA A 5 6.88 21.76 5.35
CA ALA A 5 5.60 21.41 5.98
C ALA A 5 4.43 21.51 4.99
N ALA A 6 4.43 22.54 4.13
CA ALA A 6 3.42 22.72 3.08
C ALA A 6 3.54 21.62 2.00
N ALA A 7 4.77 21.31 1.58
CA ALA A 7 5.03 20.18 0.68
C ALA A 7 4.56 18.86 1.31
N LYS A 8 4.87 18.60 2.59
CA LYS A 8 4.35 17.42 3.30
C LYS A 8 2.83 17.35 3.33
N LEU A 9 2.13 18.46 3.55
CA LEU A 9 0.67 18.50 3.61
C LEU A 9 0.01 18.23 2.25
N VAL A 10 0.56 18.75 1.16
CA VAL A 10 0.05 18.51 -0.20
C VAL A 10 0.25 17.05 -0.58
N THR A 11 1.44 16.49 -0.34
CA THR A 11 1.75 15.08 -0.57
C THR A 11 0.88 14.15 0.28
N LEU A 12 0.63 14.48 1.56
CA LEU A 12 -0.28 13.73 2.42
C LEU A 12 -1.71 13.71 1.90
N LYS A 13 -2.19 14.83 1.34
CA LYS A 13 -3.57 14.96 0.83
C LYS A 13 -3.80 14.07 -0.39
N THR A 14 -2.80 13.90 -1.24
CA THR A 14 -2.86 12.99 -2.39
C THR A 14 -2.88 11.53 -1.95
N VAL A 15 -1.98 11.11 -1.05
CA VAL A 15 -1.93 9.74 -0.51
C VAL A 15 -3.21 9.35 0.22
N GLN A 16 -3.79 10.27 1.00
CA GLN A 16 -5.02 10.02 1.75
C GLN A 16 -6.20 9.58 0.89
N ARG A 17 -6.24 9.94 -0.40
CA ARG A 17 -7.30 9.54 -1.32
C ARG A 17 -7.13 8.12 -1.87
N CYS A 18 -5.91 7.59 -1.84
CA CYS A 18 -5.59 6.26 -2.36
C CYS A 18 -5.65 5.17 -1.27
N LEU A 19 -5.42 5.52 0.00
CA LEU A 19 -5.46 4.57 1.12
C LEU A 19 -6.77 3.79 1.31
N PRO A 20 -7.98 4.35 1.06
CA PRO A 20 -9.22 3.57 1.14
C PRO A 20 -9.20 2.38 0.16
N ALA A 21 -8.63 2.57 -1.04
CA ALA A 21 -8.47 1.49 -1.99
C ALA A 21 -7.51 0.40 -1.47
N GLY A 22 -6.45 0.78 -0.74
CA GLY A 22 -5.57 -0.18 -0.08
C GLY A 22 -6.27 -1.06 0.96
N VAL A 23 -7.18 -0.50 1.77
CA VAL A 23 -8.00 -1.30 2.70
C VAL A 23 -8.93 -2.25 1.93
N LEU A 24 -9.56 -1.76 0.84
CA LEU A 24 -10.42 -2.57 0.00
C LEU A 24 -9.68 -3.72 -0.69
N ILE A 25 -8.41 -3.52 -1.09
CA ILE A 25 -7.56 -4.60 -1.62
C ILE A 25 -7.42 -5.72 -0.59
N GLY A 26 -7.10 -5.39 0.67
CA GLY A 26 -6.95 -6.40 1.72
C GLY A 26 -8.24 -7.21 1.95
N VAL A 27 -9.39 -6.54 1.98
CA VAL A 27 -10.71 -7.21 2.08
C VAL A 27 -10.99 -8.07 0.85
N ALA A 28 -10.74 -7.55 -0.36
CA ALA A 28 -10.96 -8.27 -1.60
C ALA A 28 -10.07 -9.52 -1.72
N VAL A 29 -8.84 -9.49 -1.18
CA VAL A 29 -7.97 -10.68 -1.10
C VAL A 29 -8.58 -11.77 -0.21
N VAL A 30 -9.14 -11.40 0.96
CA VAL A 30 -9.82 -12.38 1.84
C VAL A 30 -11.04 -12.99 1.15
N VAL A 31 -11.83 -12.18 0.44
CA VAL A 31 -12.98 -12.69 -0.32
C VAL A 31 -12.52 -13.59 -1.47
N PHE A 32 -11.43 -13.22 -2.15
CA PHE A 32 -10.86 -14.00 -3.25
C PHE A 32 -10.36 -15.38 -2.79
N THR A 33 -9.75 -15.47 -1.61
CA THR A 33 -9.20 -16.74 -1.10
C THR A 33 -10.28 -17.73 -0.66
N LEU A 34 -11.49 -17.23 -0.41
CA LEU A 34 -12.68 -18.03 -0.10
C LEU A 34 -13.51 -18.38 -1.34
N GLN A 35 -13.08 -17.92 -2.52
CA GLN A 35 -13.85 -18.11 -3.75
C GLN A 35 -13.68 -19.52 -4.31
N HIS A 36 -14.80 -20.18 -4.62
CA HIS A 36 -14.82 -21.52 -5.22
C HIS A 36 -15.35 -21.53 -6.66
N ASN A 37 -15.86 -20.41 -7.16
CA ASN A 37 -16.39 -20.28 -8.52
C ASN A 37 -15.39 -19.54 -9.46
N LEU A 38 -15.26 -20.02 -10.69
CA LEU A 38 -14.38 -19.41 -11.68
C LEU A 38 -14.82 -17.98 -12.08
N PRO A 39 -16.11 -17.72 -12.37
CA PRO A 39 -16.54 -16.38 -12.78
C PRO A 39 -16.33 -15.32 -11.69
N GLY A 40 -16.58 -15.66 -10.41
CA GLY A 40 -16.35 -14.74 -9.30
C GLY A 40 -14.86 -14.49 -9.06
N ALA A 41 -14.00 -15.48 -9.28
CA ALA A 41 -12.55 -15.31 -9.24
C ALA A 41 -12.07 -14.32 -10.31
N TYR A 42 -12.55 -14.43 -11.56
CA TYR A 42 -12.20 -13.49 -12.62
C TYR A 42 -12.67 -12.06 -12.31
N ALA A 43 -13.91 -11.91 -11.84
CA ALA A 43 -14.44 -10.60 -11.45
C ALA A 43 -13.59 -9.95 -10.34
N LEU A 44 -13.20 -10.74 -9.32
CA LEU A 44 -12.37 -10.26 -8.22
C LEU A 44 -10.94 -9.93 -8.67
N LEU A 45 -10.34 -10.69 -9.60
CA LEU A 45 -9.02 -10.38 -10.14
C LEU A 45 -9.02 -9.07 -10.93
N ILE A 46 -10.06 -8.81 -11.73
CA ILE A 46 -10.22 -7.54 -12.45
C ILE A 46 -10.36 -6.39 -11.44
N LEU A 47 -11.19 -6.57 -10.41
CA LEU A 47 -11.37 -5.58 -9.35
C LEU A 47 -10.07 -5.31 -8.58
N LEU A 48 -9.34 -6.37 -8.20
CA LEU A 48 -8.03 -6.27 -7.53
C LEU A 48 -7.01 -5.56 -8.40
N GLY A 49 -6.98 -5.82 -9.71
CA GLY A 49 -6.11 -5.11 -10.65
C GLY A 49 -6.43 -3.63 -10.73
N ALA A 50 -7.72 -3.27 -10.81
CA ALA A 50 -8.16 -1.87 -10.84
C ALA A 50 -7.84 -1.12 -9.53
N LEU A 51 -8.14 -1.73 -8.38
CA LEU A 51 -7.83 -1.17 -7.06
C LEU A 51 -6.31 -1.06 -6.84
N GLY A 52 -5.57 -2.10 -7.24
CA GLY A 52 -4.12 -2.15 -7.18
C GLY A 52 -3.48 -1.05 -8.01
N GLY A 53 -3.93 -0.85 -9.26
CA GLY A 53 -3.47 0.26 -10.10
C GLY A 53 -3.75 1.62 -9.48
N PHE A 54 -4.97 1.83 -8.96
CA PHE A 54 -5.34 3.09 -8.30
C PHE A 54 -4.55 3.36 -7.02
N PHE A 55 -4.12 2.31 -6.30
CA PHE A 55 -3.36 2.43 -5.06
C PHE A 55 -1.85 2.58 -5.30
N ILE A 56 -1.26 1.72 -6.13
CA ILE A 56 0.19 1.58 -6.30
C ILE A 56 0.74 2.71 -7.17
N VAL A 57 0.08 3.07 -8.28
CA VAL A 57 0.61 4.08 -9.22
C VAL A 57 0.84 5.45 -8.55
N PRO A 58 -0.12 6.01 -7.79
CA PRO A 58 0.11 7.29 -7.12
C PRO A 58 1.17 7.20 -6.01
N LEU A 59 1.27 6.05 -5.32
CA LEU A 59 2.24 5.86 -4.25
C LEU A 59 3.67 5.82 -4.80
N ASN A 60 3.87 5.10 -5.89
CA ASN A 60 5.17 5.04 -6.57
C ASN A 60 5.56 6.40 -7.13
N ALA A 61 4.64 7.09 -7.79
CA ALA A 61 4.86 8.46 -8.27
C ALA A 61 5.26 9.41 -7.12
N LEU A 62 4.62 9.27 -5.95
CA LEU A 62 4.94 10.06 -4.76
C LEU A 62 6.35 9.80 -4.22
N LEU A 63 6.73 8.53 -4.08
CA LEU A 63 8.05 8.13 -3.60
C LEU A 63 9.12 8.58 -4.58
N GLN A 64 8.83 8.54 -5.88
CA GLN A 64 9.70 9.06 -6.92
C GLN A 64 9.86 10.57 -6.85
N ASP A 65 8.78 11.31 -6.64
CA ASP A 65 8.83 12.76 -6.48
C ASP A 65 9.66 13.16 -5.25
N ARG A 66 9.45 12.47 -4.12
CA ARG A 66 10.25 12.69 -2.91
C ARG A 66 11.70 12.23 -3.02
N GLY A 67 11.94 11.15 -3.75
CA GLY A 67 13.30 10.68 -4.04
C GLY A 67 14.03 11.64 -4.97
N LYS A 68 13.34 12.25 -5.95
CA LYS A 68 13.91 13.27 -6.83
C LYS A 68 14.44 14.46 -6.03
N GLU A 69 13.68 14.92 -5.05
CA GLU A 69 14.08 16.03 -4.16
C GLU A 69 15.27 15.66 -3.25
N SER A 70 15.43 14.39 -2.87
CA SER A 70 16.45 13.98 -1.89
C SER A 70 17.75 13.44 -2.50
N VAL A 71 17.67 12.58 -3.54
CA VAL A 71 18.80 11.83 -4.10
C VAL A 71 18.98 12.03 -5.61
N GLY A 72 18.12 12.82 -6.24
CA GLY A 72 18.11 13.05 -7.69
C GLY A 72 17.29 12.01 -8.46
N ALA A 73 16.82 12.38 -9.66
CA ALA A 73 15.78 11.63 -10.38
C ALA A 73 16.18 10.20 -10.77
N GLY A 74 17.39 9.98 -11.27
CA GLY A 74 17.87 8.65 -11.65
C GLY A 74 18.03 7.73 -10.44
N ASN A 75 18.66 8.23 -9.37
CA ASN A 75 18.85 7.48 -8.13
C ASN A 75 17.51 7.16 -7.44
N ALA A 76 16.54 8.08 -7.48
CA ALA A 76 15.21 7.85 -6.94
C ALA A 76 14.48 6.69 -7.60
N ILE A 77 14.60 6.56 -8.92
CA ILE A 77 14.02 5.45 -9.70
C ILE A 77 14.74 4.15 -9.36
N ALA A 78 16.08 4.18 -9.33
CA ALA A 78 16.89 3.00 -9.04
C ALA A 78 16.59 2.43 -7.64
N VAL A 79 16.48 3.29 -6.62
CA VAL A 79 16.16 2.90 -5.24
C VAL A 79 14.74 2.33 -5.12
N GLN A 80 13.76 2.91 -5.81
CA GLN A 80 12.40 2.34 -5.83
C GLN A 80 12.36 0.96 -6.46
N ASN A 81 12.95 0.82 -7.65
CA ASN A 81 12.98 -0.45 -8.35
C ASN A 81 13.69 -1.54 -7.52
N LEU A 82 14.83 -1.19 -6.91
CA LEU A 82 15.55 -2.10 -6.01
C LEU A 82 14.69 -2.48 -4.80
N GLY A 83 14.05 -1.50 -4.17
CA GLY A 83 13.18 -1.72 -3.01
C GLY A 83 11.98 -2.60 -3.32
N GLU A 84 11.28 -2.35 -4.43
CA GLU A 84 10.13 -3.12 -4.89
C GLU A 84 10.52 -4.56 -5.24
N ASN A 85 11.59 -4.75 -6.01
CA ASN A 85 12.07 -6.09 -6.37
C ASN A 85 12.57 -6.85 -5.14
N ALA A 86 13.30 -6.22 -4.23
CA ALA A 86 13.72 -6.85 -2.98
C ALA A 86 12.51 -7.24 -2.11
N ALA A 87 11.50 -6.37 -2.01
CA ALA A 87 10.27 -6.66 -1.28
C ALA A 87 9.48 -7.83 -1.90
N MET A 88 9.35 -7.87 -3.23
CA MET A 88 8.72 -8.99 -3.94
C MET A 88 9.47 -10.31 -3.71
N LEU A 89 10.80 -10.30 -3.81
CA LEU A 89 11.63 -11.48 -3.55
C LEU A 89 11.48 -11.97 -2.10
N LEU A 90 11.53 -11.05 -1.14
CA LEU A 90 11.35 -11.38 0.28
C LEU A 90 9.96 -11.96 0.53
N MET A 91 8.92 -11.34 -0.03
CA MET A 91 7.54 -11.82 0.11
C MET A 91 7.36 -13.20 -0.51
N LEU A 92 7.92 -13.45 -1.70
CA LEU A 92 7.90 -14.76 -2.35
C LEU A 92 8.66 -15.81 -1.54
N GLY A 93 9.81 -15.44 -0.96
CA GLY A 93 10.61 -16.31 -0.10
C GLY A 93 9.87 -16.71 1.18
N LEU A 94 9.26 -15.73 1.87
CA LEU A 94 8.43 -15.98 3.05
C LEU A 94 7.19 -16.82 2.70
N TYR A 95 6.49 -16.49 1.61
CA TYR A 95 5.35 -17.27 1.13
C TYR A 95 5.74 -18.73 0.88
N SER A 96 6.83 -18.96 0.15
CA SER A 96 7.33 -20.29 -0.17
C SER A 96 7.74 -21.07 1.08
N LEU A 97 8.35 -20.40 2.07
CA LEU A 97 8.70 -21.02 3.35
C LEU A 97 7.45 -21.45 4.12
N VAL A 98 6.44 -20.59 4.22
CA VAL A 98 5.18 -20.88 4.93
C VAL A 98 4.41 -22.02 4.27
N VAL A 99 4.37 -22.07 2.93
CA VAL A 99 3.81 -23.20 2.19
C VAL A 99 4.61 -24.48 2.43
N LYS A 100 5.95 -24.41 2.46
CA LYS A 100 6.81 -25.56 2.76
C LYS A 100 6.59 -26.11 4.16
N LEU A 101 6.20 -25.28 5.13
CA LEU A 101 5.81 -25.69 6.47
C LEU A 101 4.41 -26.36 6.54
N GLY A 102 3.72 -26.49 5.41
CA GLY A 102 2.42 -27.17 5.32
C GLY A 102 1.21 -26.29 5.62
N VAL A 103 1.38 -24.97 5.69
CA VAL A 103 0.26 -24.05 5.93
C VAL A 103 -0.61 -23.94 4.67
N SER A 104 -1.93 -24.08 4.83
CA SER A 104 -2.89 -23.94 3.73
C SER A 104 -2.82 -22.56 3.07
N VAL A 105 -2.88 -22.54 1.74
CA VAL A 105 -2.90 -21.31 0.92
C VAL A 105 -4.08 -20.40 1.30
N ILE A 106 -5.20 -20.99 1.73
CA ILE A 106 -6.37 -20.24 2.21
C ILE A 106 -6.00 -19.45 3.48
N THR A 107 -5.34 -20.10 4.44
CA THR A 107 -4.88 -19.46 5.69
C THR A 107 -3.87 -18.34 5.42
N ILE A 108 -2.94 -18.57 4.50
CA ILE A 108 -1.95 -17.57 4.08
C ILE A 108 -2.66 -16.36 3.47
N GLY A 109 -3.62 -16.60 2.57
CA GLY A 109 -4.38 -15.56 1.89
C GLY A 109 -5.24 -14.73 2.84
N ILE A 110 -5.95 -15.38 3.78
CA ILE A 110 -6.72 -14.68 4.81
C ILE A 110 -5.78 -13.86 5.70
N GLY A 111 -4.70 -14.47 6.19
CA GLY A 111 -3.72 -13.81 7.04
C GLY A 111 -3.10 -12.58 6.38
N PHE A 112 -2.70 -12.72 5.11
CA PHE A 112 -2.16 -11.62 4.32
C PHE A 112 -3.20 -10.51 4.09
N GLY A 113 -4.41 -10.84 3.65
CA GLY A 113 -5.46 -9.86 3.39
C GLY A 113 -5.86 -9.07 4.63
N VAL A 114 -6.02 -9.74 5.77
CA VAL A 114 -6.33 -9.10 7.07
C VAL A 114 -5.17 -8.22 7.54
N LEU A 115 -3.95 -8.75 7.53
CA LEU A 115 -2.76 -7.98 7.95
C LEU A 115 -2.56 -6.74 7.08
N PHE A 116 -2.72 -6.89 5.76
CA PHE A 116 -2.60 -5.79 4.81
C PHE A 116 -3.69 -4.73 5.04
N ALA A 117 -4.95 -5.14 5.18
CA ALA A 117 -6.06 -4.23 5.45
C ALA A 117 -5.85 -3.45 6.76
N LEU A 118 -5.42 -4.12 7.83
CA LEU A 118 -5.13 -3.49 9.13
C LEU A 118 -3.95 -2.52 9.04
N ALA A 119 -2.86 -2.90 8.37
CA ALA A 119 -1.70 -2.02 8.19
C ALA A 119 -2.07 -0.72 7.47
N ILE A 120 -2.84 -0.82 6.38
CA ILE A 120 -3.30 0.37 5.64
C ILE A 120 -4.32 1.18 6.45
N ALA A 121 -5.24 0.53 7.17
CA ALA A 121 -6.20 1.22 8.02
C ALA A 121 -5.52 2.00 9.15
N LEU A 122 -4.51 1.41 9.80
CA LEU A 122 -3.69 2.06 10.83
C LEU A 122 -2.90 3.24 10.25
N LEU A 123 -2.27 3.06 9.09
CA LEU A 123 -1.59 4.14 8.37
C LEU A 123 -2.56 5.28 8.06
N TRP A 124 -3.76 4.96 7.58
CA TRP A 124 -4.77 5.95 7.24
C TRP A 124 -5.26 6.72 8.47
N ALA A 125 -5.56 6.02 9.57
CA ALA A 125 -5.92 6.63 10.86
C ALA A 125 -4.80 7.55 11.38
N TRP A 126 -3.55 7.11 11.30
CA TRP A 126 -2.39 7.90 11.71
C TRP A 126 -2.23 9.18 10.88
N LEU A 127 -2.43 9.11 9.56
CA LEU A 127 -2.35 10.29 8.69
C LEU A 127 -3.49 11.29 8.95
N ILE A 128 -4.70 10.79 9.26
CA ILE A 128 -5.82 11.64 9.68
C ILE A 128 -5.48 12.33 11.00
N TYR A 129 -4.93 11.59 11.97
CA TYR A 129 -4.51 12.14 13.26
C TYR A 129 -3.40 13.20 13.11
N ALA A 130 -2.36 12.92 12.32
CA ALA A 130 -1.27 13.85 12.05
C ALA A 130 -1.76 15.15 11.41
N LYS A 131 -2.70 15.06 10.46
CA LYS A 131 -3.34 16.21 9.82
C LYS A 131 -4.15 17.06 10.81
N ARG A 132 -4.94 16.42 11.67
CA ARG A 132 -5.70 17.12 12.73
C ARG A 132 -4.77 17.87 13.69
N ARG A 133 -3.64 17.27 14.08
CA ARG A 133 -2.64 17.90 14.95
C ARG A 133 -2.01 19.13 14.30
N ALA A 134 -1.64 19.05 13.02
CA ALA A 134 -1.07 20.18 12.29
C ALA A 134 -2.05 21.37 12.19
N ASN A 135 -3.33 21.09 11.92
CA ASN A 135 -4.36 22.15 11.88
C ASN A 135 -4.57 22.80 13.26
N ARG A 136 -4.49 22.04 14.35
CA ARG A 136 -4.67 22.57 15.71
C ARG A 136 -3.54 23.50 16.14
N HIS A 137 -2.34 23.34 15.60
CA HIS A 137 -1.16 24.18 15.90
C HIS A 137 -1.12 25.49 15.08
N ASN A 138 -1.83 25.55 13.95
CA ASN A 138 -1.98 26.78 13.16
C ASN A 138 -3.14 27.68 13.66
N ALA A 139 -3.98 27.16 14.57
CA ALA A 139 -5.15 27.86 15.12
C ALA A 139 -4.93 28.37 16.56
N ALA A 140 -3.72 28.18 17.11
CA ALA A 140 -3.26 28.68 18.40
C ALA A 140 -2.11 29.66 18.18
#